data_AF-A0A525PQ10-F1
#
_entry.id   AF-A0A525PQ10-F1
#
_cell.length_a   1.000
_cell.length_b   1.000
_cell.length_c   1.000
_cell.angle_alpha   90.00
_cell.angle_beta   90.00
_cell.angle_gamma   90.00
#
_symmetry.space_group_name_H-M   'P 1'
#
loop_
_entity.id
_entity.type
_entity.pdbx_description
1 polymer ?
#
loop_
_entity_poly.entity_id
_entity_poly.type
_entity_poly.pdbx_seq_one_letter_code
_entity_poly.pdbx_strand_id
1 'polypeptide(L)'
;KNALELREGDRDAVIYIPQGDVAMAFLDKTAMTTHCPYKGDANYFSVVTKSRTLENVAWTYEDPNAAVAEIKGHLAFYQLPEVTIEQI
;
A
#
# COMPACT_ATOMS: atom_id res chain seq x y z
N LYS A 1 -12.72 1.03 -8.56
CA LYS A 1 -12.61 1.81 -9.84
C LYS A 1 -11.75 3.09 -9.74
N ASN A 2 -11.04 3.32 -8.62
CA ASN A 2 -10.29 4.56 -8.40
C ASN A 2 -8.82 4.28 -8.01
N ALA A 3 -8.20 3.24 -8.58
CA ALA A 3 -6.79 2.99 -8.34
C ALA A 3 -5.95 4.12 -8.95
N LEU A 4 -4.94 4.56 -8.21
CA LEU A 4 -4.02 5.63 -8.61
C LEU A 4 -2.66 5.03 -8.92
N GLU A 5 -2.02 5.53 -9.97
CA GLU A 5 -0.64 5.18 -10.30
C GLU A 5 0.25 6.35 -9.90
N LEU A 6 1.23 6.10 -9.03
CA LEU A 6 2.23 7.08 -8.63
C LEU A 6 3.61 6.69 -9.14
N ARG A 7 4.25 7.59 -9.89
CA ARG A 7 5.62 7.42 -10.39
C ARG A 7 6.56 8.39 -9.68
N GLU A 8 7.67 7.86 -9.19
CA GLU A 8 8.71 8.63 -8.50
C GLU A 8 9.98 8.72 -9.36
N GLY A 9 10.03 9.70 -10.27
CA GLY A 9 11.14 9.81 -11.21
C GLY A 9 11.24 8.57 -12.09
N ASP A 10 12.42 7.95 -12.12
CA ASP A 10 12.70 6.76 -12.95
C ASP A 10 12.37 5.42 -12.26
N ARG A 11 11.71 5.45 -11.08
CA ARG A 11 11.28 4.24 -10.38
C ARG A 11 10.04 3.62 -11.03
N ASP A 12 9.89 2.32 -10.83
CA ASP A 12 8.67 1.61 -11.17
C ASP A 12 7.44 2.26 -10.51
N ALA A 13 6.34 2.26 -11.25
CA ALA A 13 5.10 2.83 -10.78
C ALA A 13 4.54 2.02 -9.61
N VAL A 14 4.04 2.74 -8.60
CA VAL A 14 3.33 2.14 -7.47
C VAL A 14 1.84 2.33 -7.67
N ILE A 15 1.10 1.25 -7.59
CA ILE A 15 -0.37 1.27 -7.67
C ILE A 15 -0.95 1.40 -6.27
N TYR A 16 -1.75 2.45 -6.06
CA TYR A 16 -2.50 2.74 -4.85
C TYR A 16 -3.97 2.37 -5.07
N ILE A 17 -4.43 1.35 -4.36
CA ILE A 17 -5.78 0.80 -4.47
C ILE A 17 -6.63 1.39 -3.33
N PRO A 18 -7.83 1.92 -3.58
CA PRO A 18 -8.70 2.43 -2.52
C PRO A 18 -8.91 1.36 -1.45
N GLN A 19 -8.85 1.73 -0.17
CA GLN A 19 -9.02 0.77 0.93
C GLN A 19 -10.35 -0.01 0.85
N GLY A 20 -11.42 0.61 0.31
CA GLY A 20 -12.71 -0.06 0.09
C GLY A 20 -12.71 -1.13 -1.00
N ASP A 21 -11.74 -1.09 -1.92
CA ASP A 21 -11.54 -2.10 -2.96
C ASP A 21 -10.57 -3.21 -2.49
N VAL A 22 -10.02 -3.10 -1.27
CA VAL A 22 -9.11 -4.09 -0.66
C VAL A 22 -9.86 -4.91 0.39
N ALA A 23 -9.67 -6.23 0.38
CA ALA A 23 -10.21 -7.13 1.39
C ALA A 23 -9.43 -7.01 2.73
N MET A 24 -9.59 -5.87 3.41
CA MET A 24 -8.86 -5.50 4.63
C MET A 24 -8.98 -6.52 5.77
N ALA A 25 -9.99 -7.38 5.75
CA ALA A 25 -10.16 -8.47 6.73
C ALA A 25 -9.02 -9.52 6.70
N PHE A 26 -8.20 -9.55 5.65
CA PHE A 26 -7.04 -10.44 5.53
C PHE A 26 -5.70 -9.73 5.80
N LEU A 27 -5.76 -8.45 6.16
CA LEU A 27 -4.58 -7.62 6.41
C LEU A 27 -4.47 -7.28 7.90
N ASP A 28 -3.36 -7.65 8.50
CA ASP A 28 -3.04 -7.32 9.89
C ASP A 28 -2.10 -6.11 9.93
N LYS A 29 -2.56 -5.01 10.54
CA LYS A 29 -1.72 -3.81 10.75
C LYS A 29 -0.55 -4.18 11.66
N THR A 30 0.66 -3.78 11.28
CA THR A 30 1.87 -4.06 12.06
C THR A 30 2.33 -2.81 12.82
N ALA A 31 3.28 -3.00 13.74
CA ALA A 31 3.94 -1.89 14.41
C ALA A 31 4.98 -1.17 13.53
N MET A 32 5.24 -1.67 12.31
CA MET A 32 6.22 -1.08 11.41
C MET A 32 5.66 0.22 10.82
N THR A 33 6.48 1.26 10.89
CA THR A 33 6.22 2.54 10.23
C THR A 33 7.51 3.06 9.61
N THR A 34 7.41 3.72 8.46
CA THR A 34 8.54 4.42 7.84
C THR A 34 8.15 5.85 7.52
N HIS A 35 9.11 6.77 7.59
CA HIS A 35 8.87 8.17 7.30
C HIS A 35 9.46 8.55 5.93
N CYS A 36 8.64 9.13 5.06
CA CYS A 36 9.07 9.71 3.79
C CYS A 36 8.89 11.23 3.84
N PRO A 37 9.94 12.05 3.62
CA PRO A 37 9.81 13.52 3.70
C PRO A 37 8.82 14.10 2.68
N TYR A 38 8.58 13.37 1.57
CA TYR A 38 7.65 13.81 0.53
C TYR A 38 6.21 13.35 0.77
N LYS A 39 6.01 12.22 1.45
CA LYS A 39 4.70 11.55 1.53
C LYS A 39 4.11 11.51 2.93
N GLY A 40 4.91 11.66 3.98
CA GLY A 40 4.49 11.49 5.37
C GLY A 40 4.86 10.11 5.90
N ASP A 41 4.11 9.65 6.90
CA ASP A 41 4.34 8.37 7.57
C ASP A 41 3.57 7.24 6.89
N ALA A 42 4.28 6.18 6.54
CA ALA A 42 3.71 4.96 6.02
C ALA A 42 3.45 3.97 7.17
N ASN A 43 2.24 3.43 7.22
CA ASN A 43 1.88 2.32 8.10
C ASN A 43 1.81 1.02 7.29
N TYR A 44 2.29 -0.08 7.87
CA TYR A 44 2.40 -1.36 7.18
C TYR A 44 1.36 -2.38 7.64
N PHE A 45 1.06 -3.30 6.73
CA PHE A 45 0.18 -4.44 6.94
C PHE A 45 0.85 -5.71 6.45
N SER A 46 0.61 -6.81 7.17
CA SER A 46 0.98 -8.16 6.74
C SER A 46 -0.25 -8.89 6.23
N VAL A 47 -0.07 -9.76 5.24
CA VAL A 47 -1.14 -10.66 4.78
C VAL A 47 -0.91 -12.03 5.42
N VAL A 48 -1.85 -12.46 6.27
CA VAL A 48 -1.80 -13.77 6.91
C VAL A 48 -2.67 -14.75 6.12
N THR A 49 -2.04 -15.81 5.61
CA THR A 49 -2.73 -16.91 4.92
C THR A 49 -2.58 -18.19 5.74
N LYS A 50 -3.33 -19.24 5.38
CA LYS A 50 -3.25 -20.54 6.06
C LYS A 50 -1.86 -21.17 6.02
N SER A 51 -1.06 -20.87 5.00
CA SER A 51 0.25 -21.50 4.76
C SER A 51 1.44 -20.59 5.00
N ARG A 52 1.25 -19.26 5.04
CA ARG A 52 2.34 -18.29 5.22
C ARG A 52 1.84 -16.92 5.68
N THR A 53 2.75 -16.15 6.25
CA THR A 53 2.57 -14.71 6.48
C THR A 53 3.47 -13.96 5.52
N LEU A 54 2.90 -13.03 4.76
CA LEU A 54 3.65 -12.04 3.98
C LEU A 54 3.81 -10.80 4.84
N GLU A 55 4.95 -10.69 5.52
CA GLU A 55 5.20 -9.62 6.49
C GLU A 55 5.38 -8.26 5.81
N ASN A 56 4.68 -7.24 6.32
CA ASN A 56 4.79 -5.84 5.89
C ASN A 56 4.66 -5.66 4.36
N VAL A 57 3.88 -6.53 3.71
CA VAL A 57 3.76 -6.58 2.25
C VAL A 57 2.95 -5.43 1.67
N ALA A 58 2.09 -4.81 2.49
CA ALA A 58 1.27 -3.67 2.09
C ALA A 58 1.56 -2.46 2.98
N TRP A 59 1.40 -1.26 2.42
CA TRP A 59 1.49 -0.02 3.18
C TRP A 59 0.42 0.98 2.77
N THR A 60 0.15 1.91 3.66
CA THR A 60 -0.74 3.07 3.43
C THR A 60 -0.11 4.33 3.99
N TYR A 61 -0.47 5.47 3.44
CA TYR A 61 -0.25 6.77 4.08
C TYR A 61 -1.59 7.24 4.64
N GLU A 62 -1.79 7.09 5.96
CA GLU A 62 -3.06 7.49 6.63
C GLU A 62 -3.19 9.01 6.70
N ASP A 63 -2.06 9.71 6.85
CA ASP A 63 -1.98 11.16 6.83
C ASP A 63 -0.87 11.65 5.88
N PRO A 64 -1.12 11.56 4.56
CA PRO A 64 -0.12 11.96 3.58
C PRO A 64 0.06 13.48 3.52
N ASN A 65 1.25 13.91 3.13
CA ASN A 65 1.52 15.31 2.86
C ASN A 65 0.59 15.87 1.76
N ALA A 66 0.29 17.17 1.83
CA ALA A 66 -0.66 17.83 0.93
C ALA A 66 -0.38 17.60 -0.58
N ALA A 67 0.90 17.49 -0.97
CA ALA A 67 1.32 17.26 -2.35
C ALA A 67 0.88 15.89 -2.91
N VAL A 68 0.60 14.92 -2.03
CA VAL A 68 0.16 13.57 -2.40
C VAL A 68 -1.14 13.20 -1.67
N ALA A 69 -1.96 14.18 -1.32
CA ALA A 69 -3.20 13.96 -0.54
C ALA A 69 -4.19 12.98 -1.20
N GLU A 70 -4.10 12.81 -2.52
CA GLU A 70 -4.93 11.87 -3.30
C GLU A 70 -4.74 10.40 -2.89
N ILE A 71 -3.55 10.00 -2.42
CA ILE A 71 -3.29 8.61 -2.00
C ILE A 71 -3.81 8.31 -0.59
N LYS A 72 -4.40 9.30 0.10
CA LYS A 72 -5.00 9.10 1.42
C LYS A 72 -6.09 8.03 1.34
N GLY A 73 -6.07 7.09 2.28
CA GLY A 73 -7.04 5.98 2.30
C GLY A 73 -6.85 4.97 1.17
N HIS A 74 -5.66 4.92 0.55
CA HIS A 74 -5.28 3.89 -0.41
C HIS A 74 -4.16 3.01 0.15
N LEU A 75 -4.10 1.77 -0.33
CA LEU A 75 -3.04 0.81 -0.03
C LEU A 75 -2.22 0.52 -1.26
N ALA A 76 -0.91 0.39 -1.07
CA ALA A 76 0.01 -0.13 -2.06
C ALA A 76 0.66 -1.43 -1.55
N PHE A 77 1.18 -2.23 -2.48
CA PHE A 77 1.73 -3.55 -2.19
C PHE A 77 3.11 -3.70 -2.81
N TYR A 78 4.01 -4.40 -2.11
CA TYR A 78 5.31 -4.76 -2.66
C TYR A 78 5.13 -5.78 -3.78
N GLN A 79 5.89 -5.60 -4.86
CA GLN A 79 5.93 -6.54 -5.98
C GLN A 79 6.72 -7.78 -5.56
N LEU A 80 6.02 -8.76 -4.99
CA LEU A 80 6.53 -10.08 -4.66
C LEU A 80 5.93 -11.10 -5.65
N PRO A 81 6.61 -12.23 -5.95
CA PRO A 81 6.06 -13.30 -6.79
C PRO A 81 4.66 -13.78 -6.35
N GLU A 82 4.35 -13.62 -5.07
CA GLU A 82 3.09 -13.95 -4.42
C GLU A 82 1.97 -12.93 -4.60
N VAL A 83 2.30 -11.72 -5.06
CA VAL A 83 1.39 -10.57 -5.14
C VAL A 83 1.21 -10.21 -6.61
N THR A 84 -0.03 -10.21 -7.06
CA THR A 84 -0.39 -9.77 -8.42
C THR A 84 -1.44 -8.67 -8.31
N ILE A 85 -1.20 -7.56 -9.01
CA ILE A 85 -2.15 -6.46 -9.14
C ILE A 85 -2.73 -6.55 -10.55
N GLU A 86 -4.03 -6.85 -10.65
CA GLU A 86 -4.72 -6.98 -11.93
C GLU A 86 -5.79 -5.89 -12.07
N GLN A 87 -5.93 -5.36 -13.28
CA GLN A 87 -7.02 -4.46 -13.65
C GLN A 87 -8.17 -5.29 -14.22
N ILE A 88 -9.35 -5.23 -13.58
CA ILE A 88 -10.57 -5.96 -13.96
C ILE A 88 -11.61 -4.99 -14.53
#